data_AF-A0A2D6Q942-F1
#
_entry.id   AF-A0A2D6Q942-F1
#
_cell.length_a   1.000
_cell.length_b   1.000
_cell.length_c   1.000
_cell.angle_alpha   90.00
_cell.angle_beta   90.00
_cell.angle_gamma   90.00
#
_symmetry.space_group_name_H-M   'P 1'
#
loop_
_entity.id
_entity.type
_entity.pdbx_description
1 polymer ?
#
loop_
_entity_poly.entity_id
_entity_poly.type
_entity_poly.pdbx_seq_one_letter_code
_entity_poly.pdbx_strand_id
1 'polypeptide(L)'
;MNKKAENLIIGNITYLLFVLIVVVGLFFFVTRAGSQAPLYEQIYAKQISLAINKAKPGMVFEMDIFDIYNIARKNRFGGEIVLIDNVNNLVIVKLVNGEGYRYNFFNDVHVDARIENKGVLILDIKEP
;
A
#
# COMPACT_ATOMS: atom_id res chain seq x y z
N MET A 1 -2.04 -53.14 22.12
CA MET A 1 -1.29 -51.99 21.58
C MET A 1 -0.58 -51.27 22.73
N ASN A 2 0.70 -50.91 22.54
CA ASN A 2 1.52 -50.34 23.60
C ASN A 2 1.24 -48.83 23.72
N LYS A 3 0.41 -48.42 24.70
CA LYS A 3 -0.12 -47.05 24.85
C LYS A 3 0.96 -45.95 24.90
N LYS A 4 2.19 -46.29 25.30
CA LYS A 4 3.33 -45.35 25.30
C LYS A 4 3.82 -45.02 23.89
N ALA A 5 3.83 -45.99 22.97
CA ALA A 5 4.23 -45.78 21.59
C ALA A 5 3.15 -45.00 20.81
N GLU A 6 1.88 -45.28 21.09
CA GLU A 6 0.73 -44.57 20.51
C GLU A 6 0.72 -43.08 20.89
N ASN A 7 0.97 -42.74 22.16
CA ASN A 7 1.09 -41.35 22.61
C ASN A 7 2.28 -40.60 21.99
N LEU A 8 3.40 -41.29 21.73
CA LEU A 8 4.55 -40.70 21.03
C LEU A 8 4.23 -40.40 19.56
N ILE A 9 3.53 -41.31 18.88
CA ILE A 9 3.11 -41.12 17.49
C ILE A 9 2.11 -39.97 17.39
N ILE A 10 1.08 -39.96 18.24
CA ILE A 10 0.05 -38.90 18.24
C ILE A 10 0.66 -37.54 18.59
N GLY A 11 1.57 -37.48 19.58
CA GLY A 11 2.27 -36.26 19.96
C GLY A 11 3.11 -35.69 18.81
N ASN A 12 3.86 -36.54 18.12
CA ASN A 12 4.70 -36.12 16.98
C ASN A 12 3.85 -35.64 15.78
N ILE A 13 2.75 -36.34 15.46
CA ILE A 13 1.85 -35.93 14.38
C ILE A 13 1.18 -34.59 14.69
N THR A 14 0.74 -34.39 15.94
CA THR A 14 0.11 -33.13 16.37
C THR A 14 1.12 -31.98 16.28
N TYR A 15 2.36 -32.18 16.74
CA TYR A 15 3.43 -31.20 16.61
C TYR A 15 3.72 -30.86 15.13
N LEU A 16 3.81 -31.87 14.27
CA LEU A 16 4.06 -31.68 12.84
C LEU A 16 2.96 -30.85 12.18
N LEU A 17 1.69 -31.08 12.55
CA LEU A 17 0.55 -30.30 12.05
C LEU A 17 0.63 -28.83 12.46
N PHE A 18 0.98 -28.54 13.72
CA PHE A 18 1.17 -27.16 14.18
C PHE A 18 2.32 -26.47 13.44
N VAL A 19 3.46 -27.14 13.28
CA VAL A 19 4.59 -26.59 12.51
C VAL A 19 4.17 -26.32 11.08
N LEU A 20 3.44 -27.23 10.44
CA LEU A 20 2.98 -27.06 9.07
C LEU A 20 2.07 -25.83 8.93
N ILE A 21 1.11 -25.64 9.84
CA ILE A 21 0.23 -24.46 9.84
C ILE A 21 1.04 -23.18 9.98
N VAL A 22 2.01 -23.15 10.90
CA VAL A 22 2.89 -21.99 11.10
C VAL A 22 3.73 -21.72 9.85
N VAL A 23 4.34 -22.74 9.24
CA VAL A 23 5.17 -22.59 8.03
C VAL A 23 4.34 -22.07 6.85
N VAL A 24 3.14 -22.61 6.63
CA VAL A 24 2.23 -22.14 5.58
C VAL A 24 1.80 -20.69 5.84
N GLY A 25 1.47 -20.35 7.09
CA GLY A 25 1.13 -18.98 7.49
C GLY A 25 2.29 -18.00 7.26
N LEU A 26 3.51 -18.40 7.60
CA LEU A 26 4.72 -17.61 7.35
C LEU A 26 4.98 -17.44 5.85
N PHE A 27 4.79 -18.48 5.05
CA PHE A 27 4.98 -18.40 3.59
C PHE A 27 3.98 -17.41 2.95
N PHE A 28 2.71 -17.46 3.38
CA PHE A 28 1.70 -16.48 2.97
C PHE A 28 2.05 -15.06 3.43
N PHE A 29 2.53 -14.91 4.66
CA PHE A 29 2.93 -13.60 5.18
C PHE A 29 4.14 -13.02 4.42
N VAL A 30 5.18 -13.81 4.19
CA VAL A 30 6.41 -13.40 3.48
C VAL A 30 6.12 -13.03 2.03
N THR A 31 5.30 -13.82 1.33
CA THR A 31 4.91 -13.49 -0.05
C THR A 31 4.10 -12.19 -0.13
N ARG A 32 3.27 -11.89 0.87
CA ARG A 32 2.54 -10.63 0.98
C ARG A 32 3.46 -9.45 1.36
N ALA A 33 4.36 -9.64 2.32
CA ALA A 33 5.31 -8.64 2.80
C ALA A 33 6.37 -8.29 1.75
N GLY A 34 6.79 -9.26 0.94
CA GLY A 34 7.81 -9.09 -0.12
C GLY A 34 7.38 -8.19 -1.28
N SER A 35 6.09 -7.85 -1.39
CA SER A 35 5.60 -6.93 -2.41
C SER A 35 6.05 -5.48 -2.20
N GLN A 36 6.51 -5.11 -1.00
CA GLN A 36 6.85 -3.75 -0.54
C GLN A 36 5.73 -2.70 -0.73
N ALA A 37 4.64 -3.05 -1.42
CA ALA A 37 3.57 -2.16 -1.82
C ALA A 37 2.95 -1.37 -0.65
N PRO A 38 2.61 -1.98 0.51
CA PRO A 38 2.04 -1.22 1.63
C PRO A 38 2.98 -0.15 2.20
N LEU A 39 4.30 -0.42 2.18
CA LEU A 39 5.30 0.54 2.64
C LEU A 39 5.38 1.73 1.67
N TYR A 40 5.42 1.45 0.36
CA TYR A 40 5.42 2.49 -0.66
C TYR A 40 4.13 3.30 -0.70
N GLU A 41 2.96 2.65 -0.53
CA GLU A 41 1.67 3.33 -0.37
C GLU A 41 1.73 4.35 0.77
N GLN A 42 2.26 3.95 1.93
CA GLN A 42 2.41 4.83 3.07
C GLN A 42 3.39 5.99 2.85
N ILE A 43 4.56 5.71 2.26
CA ILE A 43 5.58 6.73 2.02
C ILE A 43 5.04 7.79 1.06
N TYR A 44 4.48 7.37 -0.08
CA TYR A 44 4.00 8.30 -1.09
C TYR A 44 2.76 9.07 -0.63
N ALA A 45 1.81 8.44 0.08
CA ALA A 45 0.66 9.15 0.62
C ALA A 45 1.08 10.29 1.56
N LYS A 46 2.09 10.05 2.41
CA LYS A 46 2.65 11.07 3.32
C LYS A 46 3.44 12.15 2.59
N GLN A 47 4.22 11.79 1.56
CA GLN A 47 4.99 12.77 0.80
C GLN A 47 4.07 13.69 0.00
N ILE A 48 3.06 13.14 -0.66
CA ILE A 48 2.06 13.89 -1.42
C ILE A 48 1.26 14.81 -0.48
N SER A 49 0.80 14.30 0.68
CA SER A 49 0.09 15.14 1.65
C SER A 49 0.97 16.27 2.19
N LEU A 50 2.26 16.03 2.43
CA LEU A 50 3.22 17.07 2.83
C LEU A 50 3.42 18.11 1.72
N ALA A 51 3.46 17.69 0.45
CA ALA A 51 3.57 18.60 -0.69
C ALA A 51 2.34 19.51 -0.76
N ILE A 52 1.14 18.95 -0.66
CA ILE A 52 -0.14 19.69 -0.62
C ILE A 52 -0.17 20.64 0.59
N ASN A 53 0.28 20.19 1.76
CA ASN A 53 0.30 21.00 2.97
C ASN A 53 1.23 22.22 2.88
N LYS A 54 2.26 22.15 2.05
CA LYS A 54 3.21 23.26 1.83
C LYS A 54 2.87 24.09 0.60
N ALA A 55 1.87 23.67 -0.18
CA ALA A 55 1.46 24.33 -1.39
C ALA A 55 0.71 25.63 -1.12
N LYS A 56 0.82 26.57 -2.04
CA LYS A 56 -0.06 27.72 -2.15
C LYS A 56 -0.96 27.54 -3.38
N PRO A 57 -2.16 28.15 -3.39
CA PRO A 57 -2.98 28.20 -4.59
C PRO A 57 -2.20 28.74 -5.80
N GLY A 58 -2.41 28.13 -6.97
CA GLY A 58 -1.69 28.43 -8.21
C GLY A 58 -0.35 27.71 -8.38
N MET A 59 0.06 26.87 -7.43
CA MET A 59 1.26 26.04 -7.57
C MET A 59 0.95 24.74 -8.32
N VAL A 60 1.89 24.30 -9.16
CA VAL A 60 1.87 22.98 -9.81
C VAL A 60 3.08 22.20 -9.32
N PHE A 61 2.84 20.99 -8.81
CA PHE A 61 3.89 20.06 -8.41
C PHE A 61 3.98 18.91 -9.40
N GLU A 62 5.19 18.60 -9.81
CA GLU A 62 5.52 17.39 -10.56
C GLU A 62 6.32 16.45 -9.67
N MET A 63 5.88 15.21 -9.58
CA MET A 63 6.52 14.18 -8.76
C MET A 63 6.76 12.92 -9.58
N ASP A 64 7.99 12.42 -9.53
CA ASP A 64 8.31 11.12 -10.09
C ASP A 64 7.69 10.00 -9.25
N ILE A 65 6.79 9.25 -9.86
CA ILE A 65 6.08 8.10 -9.30
C ILE A 65 6.40 6.81 -10.07
N PHE A 66 7.46 6.79 -10.88
CA PHE A 66 7.84 5.65 -11.71
C PHE A 66 8.00 4.36 -10.89
N ASP A 67 8.59 4.46 -9.70
CA ASP A 67 8.78 3.32 -8.80
C ASP A 67 7.45 2.69 -8.39
N ILE A 68 6.50 3.51 -7.91
CA ILE A 68 5.19 3.00 -7.48
C ILE A 68 4.33 2.56 -8.66
N TYR A 69 4.49 3.20 -9.83
CA TYR A 69 3.85 2.74 -11.06
C TYR A 69 4.31 1.33 -11.43
N ASN A 70 5.62 1.06 -11.38
CA ASN A 70 6.16 -0.27 -11.66
C ASN A 70 5.69 -1.32 -10.65
N ILE A 71 5.63 -0.96 -9.37
CA ILE A 71 5.12 -1.83 -8.31
C ILE A 71 3.64 -2.17 -8.58
N ALA A 72 2.82 -1.16 -8.89
CA ALA A 72 1.41 -1.37 -9.23
C ALA A 72 1.24 -2.31 -10.43
N ARG A 73 2.06 -2.14 -11.49
CA ARG A 73 2.02 -3.03 -12.67
C ARG A 73 2.50 -4.44 -12.37
N LYS A 74 3.56 -4.60 -11.56
CA LYS A 74 4.03 -5.90 -11.10
C LYS A 74 2.94 -6.65 -10.31
N ASN A 75 2.15 -5.93 -9.53
CA ASN A 75 1.01 -6.46 -8.79
C ASN A 75 -0.28 -6.60 -9.62
N ARG A 76 -0.22 -6.32 -10.94
CA ARG A 76 -1.38 -6.34 -11.85
C ARG A 76 -2.52 -5.43 -11.38
N PHE A 77 -2.19 -4.34 -10.69
CA PHE A 77 -3.15 -3.34 -10.29
C PHE A 77 -3.53 -2.45 -11.49
N GLY A 78 -4.84 -2.39 -11.76
CA GLY A 78 -5.41 -1.66 -12.89
C GLY A 78 -6.16 -0.37 -12.53
N GLY A 79 -6.29 -0.07 -11.22
CA GLY A 79 -7.02 1.10 -10.75
C GLY A 79 -6.17 2.37 -10.68
N GLU A 80 -6.75 3.42 -10.10
CA GLU A 80 -6.05 4.67 -9.83
C GLU A 80 -5.01 4.48 -8.72
N ILE A 81 -3.77 4.86 -9.01
CA ILE A 81 -2.62 4.68 -8.10
C ILE A 81 -2.65 5.74 -6.99
N VAL A 82 -3.03 6.97 -7.34
CA VAL A 82 -3.17 8.09 -6.43
C VAL A 82 -4.55 8.67 -6.64
N LEU A 83 -5.31 8.80 -5.56
CA LEU A 83 -6.62 9.45 -5.53
C LEU A 83 -6.59 10.53 -4.44
N ILE A 84 -7.09 11.71 -4.77
CA ILE A 84 -7.22 12.82 -3.84
C ILE A 84 -8.71 13.05 -3.59
N ASP A 85 -9.10 12.98 -2.32
CA ASP A 85 -10.44 13.33 -1.86
C ASP A 85 -10.37 14.71 -1.21
N ASN A 86 -10.80 15.73 -1.98
CA ASN A 86 -10.87 17.12 -1.55
C ASN A 86 -12.01 17.40 -0.56
N VAL A 87 -12.95 16.48 -0.35
CA VAL A 87 -14.06 16.67 0.61
C VAL A 87 -13.59 16.33 2.02
N ASN A 88 -12.82 15.24 2.15
CA ASN A 88 -12.30 14.79 3.44
C ASN A 88 -10.82 15.16 3.66
N ASN A 89 -10.22 15.90 2.73
CA ASN A 89 -8.80 16.24 2.69
C ASN A 89 -7.89 15.01 2.84
N LEU A 90 -8.12 13.99 1.99
CA LEU A 90 -7.43 12.70 2.03
C LEU A 90 -6.61 12.44 0.77
N VAL A 91 -5.37 11.99 0.96
CA VAL A 91 -4.57 11.36 -0.08
C VAL A 91 -4.68 9.84 0.09
N ILE A 92 -5.07 9.15 -0.97
CA ILE A 92 -5.16 7.69 -1.01
C ILE A 92 -4.17 7.18 -2.06
N VAL A 93 -3.22 6.35 -1.63
CA VAL A 93 -2.28 5.68 -2.54
C VAL A 93 -2.52 4.18 -2.50
N LYS A 94 -2.65 3.57 -3.67
CA LYS A 94 -3.00 2.16 -3.82
C LYS A 94 -2.21 1.50 -4.95
N LEU A 95 -1.52 0.42 -4.61
CA LEU A 95 -0.63 -0.33 -5.50
C LEU A 95 -1.04 -1.80 -5.64
N VAL A 96 -2.04 -2.24 -4.86
CA VAL A 96 -2.63 -3.57 -4.88
C VAL A 96 -4.15 -3.50 -4.74
N ASN A 97 -4.85 -4.59 -5.06
CA ASN A 97 -6.28 -4.70 -4.74
C ASN A 97 -6.49 -4.69 -3.22
N GLY A 98 -7.32 -3.78 -2.72
CA GLY A 98 -7.50 -3.51 -1.29
C GLY A 98 -7.95 -2.08 -1.02
N GLU A 99 -7.77 -1.58 0.21
CA GLU A 99 -8.15 -0.20 0.57
C GLU A 99 -7.07 0.84 0.27
N GLY A 100 -5.81 0.42 0.06
CA GLY A 100 -4.65 1.30 -0.05
C GLY A 100 -4.29 1.96 1.29
N TYR A 101 -3.31 2.87 1.26
CA TYR A 101 -2.96 3.70 2.41
C TYR A 101 -3.59 5.09 2.28
N ARG A 102 -4.18 5.59 3.37
CA ARG A 102 -4.86 6.88 3.43
C ARG A 102 -4.12 7.81 4.38
N TYR A 103 -3.96 9.07 3.99
CA TYR A 103 -3.32 10.07 4.84
C TYR A 103 -3.94 11.45 4.61
N ASN A 104 -4.21 12.16 5.70
CA ASN A 104 -4.87 13.45 5.64
C ASN A 104 -3.88 14.56 5.27
N PHE A 105 -4.36 15.53 4.51
CA PHE A 105 -3.77 16.87 4.44
C PHE A 105 -4.67 17.86 5.19
N PHE A 106 -4.10 19.00 5.58
CA PHE A 106 -4.73 20.00 6.45
C PHE A 106 -4.92 21.36 5.77
N ASN A 107 -4.30 21.55 4.60
CA ASN A 107 -4.41 22.79 3.84
C ASN A 107 -5.78 22.89 3.17
N ASP A 108 -6.36 24.09 3.20
CA ASP A 108 -7.67 24.38 2.62
C ASP A 108 -7.48 24.78 1.15
N VAL A 109 -7.28 23.77 0.31
CA VAL A 109 -7.00 23.91 -1.13
C VAL A 109 -7.71 22.82 -1.91
N HIS A 110 -8.13 23.13 -3.13
CA HIS A 110 -8.63 22.14 -4.08
C HIS A 110 -7.45 21.55 -4.87
N VAL A 111 -7.30 20.23 -4.87
CA VAL A 111 -6.17 19.55 -5.54
C VAL A 111 -6.69 18.69 -6.69
N ASP A 112 -6.25 19.02 -7.90
CA ASP A 112 -6.44 18.19 -9.08
C ASP A 112 -5.19 17.34 -9.33
N ALA A 113 -5.35 16.02 -9.26
CA ALA A 113 -4.27 15.06 -9.48
C ALA A 113 -4.43 14.34 -10.82
N ARG A 114 -3.37 14.27 -11.61
CA ARG A 114 -3.31 13.47 -12.85
C ARG A 114 -1.96 12.81 -13.04
N ILE A 115 -1.95 11.63 -13.67
CA ILE A 115 -0.71 10.90 -13.98
C ILE A 115 -0.41 11.07 -15.46
N GLU A 116 0.74 11.66 -15.78
CA GLU A 116 1.27 11.80 -17.13
C GLU A 116 2.43 10.82 -17.38
N ASN A 117 2.57 10.39 -18.64
CA ASN A 117 3.68 9.57 -19.15
C ASN A 117 4.05 8.30 -18.34
N LYS A 118 3.07 7.69 -17.64
CA LYS A 118 3.24 6.44 -16.88
C LYS A 118 4.29 6.52 -15.75
N GLY A 119 4.61 7.72 -15.28
CA GLY A 119 5.64 7.90 -14.24
C GLY A 119 5.67 9.27 -13.59
N VAL A 120 4.89 10.24 -14.04
CA VAL A 120 4.86 11.59 -13.45
C VAL A 120 3.48 11.86 -12.89
N LEU A 121 3.40 12.18 -11.60
CA LEU A 121 2.20 12.68 -10.96
C LEU A 121 2.24 14.21 -10.99
N ILE A 122 1.21 14.81 -11.55
CA ILE A 122 1.01 16.26 -11.55
C ILE A 122 -0.10 16.59 -10.56
N LEU A 123 0.21 17.48 -9.63
CA LEU A 123 -0.74 18.04 -8.68
C LEU A 123 -0.92 19.52 -8.99
N ASP A 124 -2.12 19.90 -9.39
CA ASP A 124 -2.52 21.28 -9.66
C ASP A 124 -3.31 21.80 -8.45
N ILE A 125 -2.75 22.80 -7.77
CA ILE A 125 -3.28 23.31 -6.51
C ILE A 125 -4.08 24.56 -6.79
N LYS A 126 -5.39 24.48 -6.59
CA LYS A 126 -6.35 25.54 -6.86
C LYS A 126 -6.86 26.15 -5.57
N GLU A 127 -7.46 27.32 -5.70
CA GLU A 127 -8.23 27.92 -4.61
C GLU A 127 -9.39 26.97 -4.23
N PRO A 128 -9.75 26.90 -2.93
CA PRO A 128 -10.79 26.00 -2.42
C PRO A 128 -12.17 26.24 -3.04
#